data_AF-A0A1M7ZKI4-F1
#
_entry.id   AF-A0A1M7ZKI4-F1
#
_cell.length_a   1.000
_cell.length_b   1.000
_cell.length_c   1.000
_cell.angle_alpha   90.00
_cell.angle_beta   90.00
_cell.angle_gamma   90.00
#
_symmetry.space_group_name_H-M   'P 1'
#
loop_
_entity.id
_entity.type
_entity.pdbx_description
1 polymer ?
#
loop_
_entity_poly.entity_id
_entity_poly.type
_entity_poly.pdbx_seq_one_letter_code
_entity_poly.pdbx_strand_id
1 'polypeptide(L)'
;MITQKSLITYLYILFGIGLFFMSCQSPKEEPTPPLEETMDWVISRFYADFSPSELKSADQSFFLSNLTAQELEVLSTQYWKFHVNEPVQVSLMIDVDQKTIPFWVEEAGFKKTDLKVTNEEYTYQVWRKEFPEGMVELGIPGIENHRTPYFVSVGKVDRDSDKQLEITEVFPAYQELQSLQKGNPVYTCWDLELQDYPAELEGDILLATNRGRPRESHLFQAIRETNFPSKGAPDQIALSWSDDTHTSMNIQWRTSLAIAQNTLTYWEKGTTDSIQVQSQVKELYDRLVYGDPRVNHHTVELKNLKSGQTYFYQIKSGSHKSDIYSFQTASEDDHFSFIWFGDTHNQKDWGQLIQKADKVHPETAFYSTTGDMVDHGLYRNEWDDFFGYSGQVFSEKPLMPIPGNHENQDDLGNQLYYDLWSLPQNGPDQNPKESSYNFEYKNTFFLMIDATQDVELLTPWIERQLKNSSSEWKIAMLHFPPYNWQSSYPDIVEQWIPLFDQYHVDIVQSGHVHNYMRSKPLLAGNAVDDFSKGTVYVYSVGTGYNLFPIGEPAPYVHVQENSNYYYQRVEIKGKRLQFVTYNSAGEVVDRFEIRK
;
A
#
# COMPACT_ATOMS: atom_id res chain seq x y z
N MET A 1 -53.59 24.04 -63.47
CA MET A 1 -52.69 25.21 -63.38
C MET A 1 -51.32 24.69 -62.96
N ILE A 2 -50.28 24.92 -63.79
CA ILE A 2 -48.90 25.36 -63.44
C ILE A 2 -48.40 24.83 -62.06
N THR A 3 -47.36 24.01 -61.85
CA THR A 3 -46.07 23.77 -62.55
C THR A 3 -45.25 22.68 -61.84
N GLN A 4 -44.35 22.00 -62.61
CA GLN A 4 -42.97 21.55 -62.29
C GLN A 4 -42.73 20.59 -61.11
N LYS A 5 -41.82 19.61 -61.10
CA LYS A 5 -40.64 19.10 -61.87
C LYS A 5 -40.32 17.74 -61.17
N SER A 6 -39.57 16.75 -61.65
CA SER A 6 -38.97 16.37 -62.93
C SER A 6 -38.51 14.91 -62.73
N LEU A 7 -38.85 14.05 -63.68
CA LEU A 7 -38.14 12.81 -63.97
C LEU A 7 -36.98 13.15 -64.93
N ILE A 8 -35.87 12.42 -64.92
CA ILE A 8 -35.23 11.82 -66.12
C ILE A 8 -33.93 11.08 -65.75
N THR A 9 -33.77 9.98 -66.46
CA THR A 9 -32.92 8.80 -66.31
C THR A 9 -32.13 8.65 -67.62
N TYR A 10 -30.79 8.46 -67.52
CA TYR A 10 -29.84 7.89 -68.51
C TYR A 10 -29.61 8.68 -69.82
N LEU A 11 -28.43 8.74 -70.45
CA LEU A 11 -27.42 7.72 -70.80
C LEU A 11 -26.12 8.45 -71.25
N TYR A 12 -24.92 7.87 -71.08
CA TYR A 12 -23.95 7.60 -72.16
C TYR A 12 -22.57 7.18 -71.61
N ILE A 13 -22.04 6.14 -72.25
CA ILE A 13 -20.79 5.41 -72.03
C ILE A 13 -19.58 6.24 -72.49
N LEU A 14 -18.50 6.24 -71.72
CA LEU A 14 -17.15 6.49 -72.24
C LEU A 14 -16.12 5.66 -71.47
N PHE A 15 -15.43 4.82 -72.24
CA PHE A 15 -14.34 3.92 -71.85
C PHE A 15 -13.10 4.76 -71.49
N GLY A 16 -12.55 4.56 -70.29
CA GLY A 16 -11.29 5.14 -69.85
C GLY A 16 -10.45 4.07 -69.15
N ILE A 17 -9.40 3.63 -69.82
CA ILE A 17 -8.38 2.72 -69.28
C ILE A 17 -7.56 3.50 -68.24
N GLY A 18 -7.77 3.20 -66.96
CA GLY A 18 -6.96 3.70 -65.85
C GLY A 18 -6.11 2.57 -65.29
N LEU A 19 -4.79 2.69 -65.39
CA LEU A 19 -3.83 1.83 -64.70
C LEU A 19 -4.07 1.91 -63.18
N PHE A 20 -4.47 0.80 -62.57
CA PHE A 20 -4.39 0.62 -61.12
C PHE A 20 -2.92 0.40 -60.75
N PHE A 21 -2.27 1.44 -60.25
CA PHE A 21 -1.10 1.27 -59.40
C PHE A 21 -1.57 0.65 -58.09
N MET A 22 -1.35 -0.67 -57.92
CA MET A 22 -1.33 -1.28 -56.60
C MET A 22 -0.13 -0.70 -55.84
N SER A 23 -0.40 0.36 -55.06
CA SER A 23 0.47 0.75 -53.97
C SER A 23 0.43 -0.38 -52.95
N CYS A 24 1.52 -1.16 -52.84
CA CYS A 24 1.78 -1.95 -51.66
C CYS A 24 2.00 -0.97 -50.51
N GLN A 25 0.92 -0.55 -49.84
CA GLN A 25 1.05 -0.03 -48.49
C GLN A 25 1.40 -1.23 -47.63
N SER A 26 2.65 -1.26 -47.16
CA SER A 26 3.05 -2.09 -46.04
C SER A 26 1.97 -1.93 -44.95
N PRO A 27 1.48 -3.01 -44.33
CA PRO A 27 0.60 -2.86 -43.17
C PRO A 27 1.32 -1.93 -42.19
N LYS A 28 0.64 -0.86 -41.76
CA LYS A 28 1.15 -0.05 -40.66
C LYS A 28 1.33 -1.02 -39.50
N GLU A 29 2.56 -1.21 -39.05
CA GLU A 29 2.83 -1.93 -37.80
C GLU A 29 1.97 -1.27 -36.73
N GLU A 30 1.06 -2.05 -36.13
CA GLU A 30 0.31 -1.57 -34.99
C GLU A 30 1.30 -1.30 -33.85
N PRO A 31 1.14 -0.20 -33.11
CA PRO A 31 2.07 0.14 -32.05
C PRO A 31 2.13 -0.99 -31.03
N THR A 32 3.36 -1.36 -30.62
CA THR A 32 3.61 -2.36 -29.58
C THR A 32 2.86 -1.95 -28.31
N PRO A 33 2.03 -2.83 -27.72
CA PRO A 33 1.24 -2.50 -26.55
C PRO A 33 2.12 -2.24 -25.32
N PRO A 34 1.66 -1.46 -24.33
CA PRO A 34 2.35 -1.28 -23.06
C PRO A 34 2.57 -2.61 -22.33
N LEU A 35 3.63 -2.66 -21.50
CA LEU A 35 3.95 -3.82 -20.67
C LEU A 35 2.78 -4.21 -19.75
N GLU A 36 2.16 -3.23 -19.10
CA GLU A 36 1.05 -3.44 -18.16
C GLU A 36 -0.15 -4.13 -18.84
N GLU A 37 -0.58 -3.63 -20.00
CA GLU A 37 -1.71 -4.19 -20.76
C GLU A 37 -1.39 -5.59 -21.27
N THR A 38 -0.16 -5.81 -21.77
CA THR A 38 0.30 -7.13 -22.21
C THR A 38 0.25 -8.15 -21.08
N MET A 39 0.70 -7.75 -19.89
CA MET A 39 0.69 -8.60 -18.72
C MET A 39 -0.74 -8.93 -18.25
N ASP A 40 -1.71 -8.04 -18.48
CA ASP A 40 -3.13 -8.33 -18.20
C ASP A 40 -3.66 -9.42 -19.12
N TRP A 41 -3.31 -9.36 -20.40
CA TRP A 41 -3.68 -10.38 -21.39
C TRP A 41 -3.01 -11.71 -21.10
N VAL A 42 -1.71 -11.71 -20.80
CA VAL A 42 -0.94 -12.91 -20.43
C VAL A 42 -1.62 -13.61 -19.25
N ILE A 43 -1.82 -12.91 -18.14
CA ILE A 43 -2.42 -13.50 -16.93
C ILE A 43 -3.84 -14.01 -17.21
N SER A 44 -4.67 -13.22 -17.91
CA SER A 44 -6.04 -13.62 -18.26
C SER A 44 -6.07 -14.89 -19.11
N ARG A 45 -5.17 -15.01 -20.09
CA ARG A 45 -5.03 -16.21 -20.92
C ARG A 45 -4.56 -17.40 -20.11
N PHE A 46 -3.54 -17.22 -19.26
CA PHE A 46 -3.04 -18.29 -18.39
C PHE A 46 -4.13 -18.83 -17.45
N TYR A 47 -5.02 -17.97 -16.92
CA TYR A 47 -6.15 -18.41 -16.11
C TYR A 47 -7.26 -19.12 -16.90
N ALA A 48 -7.37 -18.85 -18.20
CA ALA A 48 -8.29 -19.58 -19.07
C ALA A 48 -7.77 -20.96 -19.46
N ASP A 49 -6.45 -21.09 -19.61
CA ASP A 49 -5.80 -22.28 -20.16
C ASP A 49 -5.30 -23.27 -19.08
N PHE A 50 -5.01 -22.79 -17.87
CA PHE A 50 -4.36 -23.59 -16.82
C PHE A 50 -5.03 -23.46 -15.45
N SER A 51 -5.00 -24.55 -14.67
CA SER A 51 -5.48 -24.55 -13.29
C SER A 51 -4.52 -23.84 -12.32
N PRO A 52 -4.98 -23.38 -11.14
CA PRO A 52 -4.11 -22.78 -10.12
C PRO A 52 -2.94 -23.68 -9.73
N SER A 53 -3.18 -24.99 -9.61
CA SER A 53 -2.16 -25.96 -9.25
C SER A 53 -1.07 -26.11 -10.30
N GLU A 54 -1.42 -26.03 -11.59
CA GLU A 54 -0.45 -26.07 -12.68
C GLU A 54 0.40 -24.80 -12.66
N LEU A 55 -0.23 -23.63 -12.56
CA LEU A 55 0.46 -22.34 -12.50
C LEU A 55 1.39 -22.19 -11.30
N LYS A 56 0.99 -22.68 -10.12
CA LYS A 56 1.82 -22.62 -8.89
C LYS A 56 2.99 -23.60 -8.89
N SER A 57 2.88 -24.72 -9.61
CA SER A 57 3.94 -25.73 -9.70
C SER A 57 4.84 -25.56 -10.94
N ALA A 58 4.45 -24.70 -11.88
CA ALA A 58 5.19 -24.38 -13.07
C ALA A 58 6.56 -23.75 -12.77
N ASP A 59 7.56 -24.13 -13.57
CA ASP A 59 8.86 -23.47 -13.59
C ASP A 59 8.88 -22.28 -14.57
N GLN A 60 9.99 -21.53 -14.59
CA GLN A 60 10.12 -20.39 -15.50
C GLN A 60 10.04 -20.79 -16.99
N SER A 61 10.54 -21.98 -17.35
CA SER A 61 10.50 -22.47 -18.74
C SER A 61 9.07 -22.72 -19.20
N PHE A 62 8.19 -23.20 -18.33
CA PHE A 62 6.76 -23.30 -18.61
C PHE A 62 6.17 -21.94 -18.99
N PHE A 63 6.41 -20.89 -18.21
CA PHE A 63 5.87 -19.56 -18.50
C PHE A 63 6.39 -19.05 -19.85
N LEU A 64 7.72 -19.03 -20.04
CA LEU A 64 8.34 -18.50 -21.25
C LEU A 64 7.92 -19.24 -22.52
N SER A 65 7.80 -20.58 -22.47
CA SER A 65 7.39 -21.39 -23.63
C SER A 65 5.91 -21.25 -24.00
N ASN A 66 5.08 -20.75 -23.08
CA ASN A 66 3.66 -20.49 -23.30
C ASN A 66 3.36 -19.03 -23.64
N LEU A 67 4.36 -18.15 -23.71
CA LEU A 67 4.21 -16.79 -24.22
C LEU A 67 4.22 -16.77 -25.75
N THR A 68 3.45 -15.86 -26.34
CA THR A 68 3.46 -15.62 -27.79
C THR A 68 4.69 -14.80 -28.19
N ALA A 69 5.02 -14.79 -29.48
CA ALA A 69 6.13 -13.97 -29.99
C ALA A 69 5.94 -12.47 -29.69
N GLN A 70 4.71 -11.96 -29.79
CA GLN A 70 4.41 -10.56 -29.49
C GLN A 70 4.53 -10.25 -27.99
N GLU A 71 4.10 -11.17 -27.12
CA GLU A 71 4.26 -11.01 -25.67
C GLU A 71 5.76 -11.01 -25.30
N LEU A 72 6.55 -11.93 -25.86
CA LEU A 72 8.00 -11.97 -25.65
C LEU A 72 8.69 -10.70 -26.16
N GLU A 73 8.27 -10.17 -27.31
CA GLU A 73 8.76 -8.90 -27.85
C GLU A 73 8.50 -7.74 -26.88
N VAL A 74 7.29 -7.61 -26.35
CA VAL A 74 6.95 -6.58 -25.35
C VAL A 74 7.81 -6.74 -24.09
N LEU A 75 7.89 -7.94 -23.53
CA LEU A 75 8.70 -8.23 -22.35
C LEU A 75 10.19 -7.96 -22.59
N SER A 76 10.66 -8.00 -23.83
CA SER A 76 12.05 -7.75 -24.20
C SER A 76 12.39 -6.28 -24.49
N THR A 77 11.40 -5.40 -24.64
CA THR A 77 11.60 -4.03 -25.19
C THR A 77 10.91 -2.90 -24.41
N GLN A 78 9.83 -3.18 -23.67
CA GLN A 78 8.96 -2.13 -23.13
C GLN A 78 9.23 -1.77 -21.66
N TYR A 79 10.30 -2.26 -21.03
CA TYR A 79 10.57 -2.05 -19.61
C TYR A 79 11.40 -0.79 -19.34
N TRP A 80 12.47 -0.57 -20.11
CA TRP A 80 13.20 0.70 -20.17
C TRP A 80 13.21 1.19 -21.61
N LYS A 81 12.87 2.46 -21.81
CA LYS A 81 12.99 3.12 -23.12
C LYS A 81 13.59 4.49 -22.94
N PHE A 82 14.51 4.88 -23.80
CA PHE A 82 15.07 6.22 -23.79
C PHE A 82 15.74 6.52 -25.13
N HIS A 83 15.69 7.78 -25.53
CA HIS A 83 16.35 8.25 -26.74
C HIS A 83 17.74 8.78 -26.40
N VAL A 84 18.74 8.40 -27.20
CA VAL A 84 20.12 8.90 -27.11
C VAL A 84 20.49 9.68 -28.36
N ASN A 85 21.22 10.78 -28.19
CA ASN A 85 21.59 11.68 -29.28
C ASN A 85 22.86 11.24 -30.03
N GLU A 86 23.56 10.18 -29.64
CA GLU A 86 24.76 9.65 -30.30
C GLU A 86 24.93 8.14 -30.01
N PRO A 87 25.86 7.43 -30.67
CA PRO A 87 26.13 6.03 -30.33
C PRO A 87 26.60 5.86 -28.88
N VAL A 88 25.95 4.96 -28.15
CA VAL A 88 26.19 4.72 -26.73
C VAL A 88 26.57 3.27 -26.44
N GLN A 89 27.35 3.10 -25.38
CA GLN A 89 27.60 1.83 -24.74
C GLN A 89 26.65 1.71 -23.54
N VAL A 90 25.66 0.82 -23.64
CA VAL A 90 24.74 0.52 -22.55
C VAL A 90 25.33 -0.62 -21.71
N SER A 91 25.28 -0.46 -20.39
CA SER A 91 25.72 -1.44 -19.42
C SER A 91 24.57 -1.80 -18.47
N LEU A 92 24.28 -3.10 -18.34
CA LEU A 92 23.31 -3.64 -17.37
C LEU A 92 24.07 -4.18 -16.17
N MET A 93 23.71 -3.72 -14.98
CA MET A 93 24.26 -4.21 -13.71
C MET A 93 23.30 -5.27 -13.16
N ILE A 94 23.53 -6.53 -13.53
CA ILE A 94 22.69 -7.67 -13.12
C ILE A 94 23.29 -8.30 -11.87
N ASP A 95 22.51 -8.47 -10.82
CA ASP A 95 22.96 -9.09 -9.58
C ASP A 95 23.56 -10.49 -9.83
N VAL A 96 24.73 -10.76 -9.24
CA VAL A 96 25.41 -12.06 -9.35
C VAL A 96 24.62 -13.21 -8.72
N ASP A 97 23.76 -12.90 -7.75
CA ASP A 97 22.92 -13.88 -7.07
C ASP A 97 21.58 -14.13 -7.78
N GLN A 98 21.27 -13.37 -8.85
CA GLN A 98 20.13 -13.65 -9.70
C GLN A 98 20.35 -14.99 -10.43
N LYS A 99 19.54 -16.00 -10.11
CA LYS A 99 19.73 -17.38 -10.58
C LYS A 99 19.51 -17.54 -12.08
N THR A 100 18.56 -16.80 -12.64
CA THR A 100 18.23 -16.83 -14.07
C THR A 100 18.51 -15.47 -14.67
N ILE A 101 19.34 -15.42 -15.71
CA ILE A 101 19.56 -14.19 -16.46
C ILE A 101 18.28 -13.89 -17.26
N PRO A 102 17.83 -12.62 -17.34
CA PRO A 102 16.65 -12.28 -18.12
C PRO A 102 16.79 -12.79 -19.57
N PHE A 103 15.76 -13.51 -20.05
CA PHE A 103 15.83 -14.30 -21.28
C PHE A 103 16.25 -13.51 -22.53
N TRP A 104 15.92 -12.22 -22.57
CA TRP A 104 16.20 -11.34 -23.71
C TRP A 104 17.63 -10.81 -23.74
N VAL A 105 18.40 -10.86 -22.64
CA VAL A 105 19.70 -10.17 -22.53
C VAL A 105 20.69 -10.69 -23.57
N GLU A 106 20.90 -12.00 -23.63
CA GLU A 106 21.83 -12.61 -24.58
C GLU A 106 21.31 -12.53 -26.03
N GLU A 107 20.01 -12.73 -26.22
CA GLU A 107 19.35 -12.67 -27.54
C GLU A 107 19.39 -11.26 -28.13
N ALA A 108 19.24 -10.22 -27.30
CA ALA A 108 19.41 -8.83 -27.68
C ALA A 108 20.86 -8.47 -28.00
N GLY A 109 21.83 -9.36 -27.70
CA GLY A 109 23.23 -9.21 -28.06
C GLY A 109 24.13 -8.65 -26.97
N PHE A 110 23.64 -8.50 -25.73
CA PHE A 110 24.49 -8.13 -24.60
C PHE A 110 25.54 -9.21 -24.34
N LYS A 111 26.74 -8.77 -23.95
CA LYS A 111 27.86 -9.65 -23.62
C LYS A 111 28.24 -9.48 -22.16
N LYS A 112 28.35 -10.60 -21.45
CA LYS A 112 28.94 -10.65 -20.11
C LYS A 112 30.38 -10.19 -20.18
N THR A 113 30.78 -9.34 -19.25
CA THR A 113 32.16 -8.85 -19.12
C THR A 113 32.81 -9.41 -17.85
N ASP A 114 34.08 -9.12 -17.62
CA ASP A 114 34.74 -9.41 -16.33
C ASP A 114 34.54 -8.28 -15.30
N LEU A 115 33.82 -7.21 -15.68
CA LEU A 115 33.59 -6.03 -14.86
C LEU A 115 32.51 -6.29 -13.80
N LYS A 116 32.70 -5.68 -12.63
CA LYS A 116 31.77 -5.75 -11.49
C LYS A 116 31.52 -4.37 -10.90
N VAL A 117 30.31 -4.18 -10.40
CA VAL A 117 29.89 -3.00 -9.62
C VAL A 117 29.39 -3.49 -8.27
N THR A 118 29.61 -2.74 -7.19
CA THR A 118 29.16 -3.12 -5.85
C THR A 118 28.50 -1.95 -5.13
N ASN A 119 27.48 -2.24 -4.33
CA ASN A 119 27.01 -1.35 -3.26
C ASN A 119 27.36 -1.97 -1.88
N GLU A 120 26.74 -1.52 -0.80
CA GLU A 120 26.99 -1.99 0.56
C GLU A 120 26.68 -3.48 0.75
N GLU A 121 25.73 -4.02 -0.01
CA GLU A 121 25.15 -5.35 0.22
C GLU A 121 25.34 -6.33 -0.95
N TYR A 122 25.38 -5.82 -2.19
CA TYR A 122 25.25 -6.60 -3.41
C TYR A 122 26.40 -6.36 -4.38
N THR A 123 26.68 -7.39 -5.18
CA THR A 123 27.62 -7.33 -6.30
C THR A 123 26.87 -7.56 -7.60
N TYR A 124 27.15 -6.73 -8.59
CA TYR A 124 26.51 -6.76 -9.89
C TYR A 124 27.52 -7.10 -10.98
N GLN A 125 27.16 -8.08 -11.79
CA GLN A 125 27.85 -8.43 -13.02
C GLN A 125 27.46 -7.47 -14.14
N VAL A 126 28.44 -6.87 -14.81
CA VAL A 126 28.19 -5.94 -15.91
C VAL A 126 28.04 -6.68 -17.24
N TRP A 127 26.94 -6.40 -17.95
CA TRP A 127 26.66 -6.85 -19.32
C TRP A 127 26.59 -5.66 -20.27
N ARG A 128 27.23 -5.74 -21.44
CA ARG A 128 27.42 -4.58 -22.33
C ARG A 128 26.93 -4.83 -23.75
N LYS A 129 26.33 -3.79 -24.35
CA LYS A 129 25.97 -3.72 -25.78
C LYS A 129 26.03 -2.28 -26.29
N GLU A 130 26.59 -2.09 -27.48
CA GLU A 130 26.56 -0.81 -28.18
C GLU A 130 25.21 -0.60 -28.89
N PHE A 131 24.69 0.61 -28.81
CA PHE A 131 23.50 1.06 -29.52
C PHE A 131 23.85 2.25 -30.41
N PRO A 132 23.30 2.34 -31.63
CA PRO A 132 23.41 3.54 -32.45
C PRO A 132 22.65 4.71 -31.81
N GLU A 133 22.84 5.92 -32.34
CA GLU A 133 21.96 7.06 -32.07
C GLU A 133 20.49 6.69 -32.34
N GLY A 134 19.59 7.08 -31.43
CA GLY A 134 18.16 6.79 -31.54
C GLY A 134 17.55 6.20 -30.27
N MET A 135 16.46 5.45 -30.44
CA MET A 135 15.74 4.82 -29.33
C MET A 135 16.48 3.56 -28.84
N VAL A 136 16.69 3.48 -27.54
CA VAL A 136 17.15 2.28 -26.83
C VAL A 136 15.95 1.67 -26.11
N GLU A 137 15.76 0.36 -26.31
CA GLU A 137 14.67 -0.42 -25.72
C GLU A 137 15.28 -1.62 -24.98
N LEU A 138 14.91 -1.80 -23.71
CA LEU A 138 15.41 -2.87 -22.86
C LEU A 138 14.24 -3.59 -22.18
N GLY A 139 14.42 -4.89 -21.94
CA GLY A 139 13.38 -5.77 -21.43
C GLY A 139 13.33 -5.87 -19.92
N ILE A 140 12.36 -6.64 -19.44
CA ILE A 140 12.08 -6.88 -18.02
C ILE A 140 13.29 -7.48 -17.29
N PRO A 141 13.43 -7.28 -15.97
CA PRO A 141 14.52 -7.85 -15.18
C PRO A 141 14.37 -9.36 -14.94
N GLY A 142 13.25 -9.95 -15.37
CA GLY A 142 12.91 -11.35 -15.15
C GLY A 142 11.39 -11.50 -15.05
N ILE A 143 10.94 -12.75 -15.04
CA ILE A 143 9.53 -13.09 -14.76
C ILE A 143 9.33 -13.49 -13.29
N GLU A 144 10.42 -13.57 -12.54
CA GLU A 144 10.50 -13.66 -11.10
C GLU A 144 10.55 -12.28 -10.46
N ASN A 145 10.09 -12.16 -9.21
CA ASN A 145 10.22 -10.93 -8.43
C ASN A 145 11.58 -10.88 -7.71
N HIS A 146 12.69 -10.89 -8.48
CA HIS A 146 14.03 -10.82 -7.89
C HIS A 146 14.23 -9.49 -7.16
N ARG A 147 14.76 -9.56 -5.93
CA ARG A 147 14.81 -8.40 -5.02
C ARG A 147 15.67 -7.26 -5.56
N THR A 148 16.67 -7.54 -6.38
CA THR A 148 17.64 -6.57 -6.89
C THR A 148 17.59 -6.56 -8.41
N PRO A 149 16.57 -5.91 -9.02
CA PRO A 149 16.54 -5.80 -10.47
C PRO A 149 17.76 -5.07 -10.99
N TYR A 150 18.08 -5.34 -12.26
CA TYR A 150 19.18 -4.64 -12.90
C TYR A 150 18.89 -3.14 -12.98
N PHE A 151 19.96 -2.36 -12.85
CA PHE A 151 19.97 -0.93 -13.16
C PHE A 151 20.92 -0.68 -14.34
N VAL A 152 20.86 0.52 -14.93
CA VAL A 152 21.51 0.80 -16.22
C VAL A 152 22.50 1.95 -16.10
N SER A 153 23.64 1.82 -16.79
CA SER A 153 24.51 2.97 -17.09
C SER A 153 24.65 3.12 -18.59
N VAL A 154 24.75 4.37 -19.03
CA VAL A 154 24.88 4.73 -20.44
C VAL A 154 26.10 5.62 -20.60
N GLY A 155 27.10 5.10 -21.29
CA GLY A 155 28.33 5.82 -21.64
C GLY A 155 28.41 6.08 -23.14
N LYS A 156 29.27 7.01 -23.56
CA LYS A 156 29.59 7.17 -24.98
C LYS A 156 30.45 6.01 -25.47
N VAL A 157 30.27 5.59 -26.72
CA VAL A 157 31.23 4.68 -27.38
C VAL A 157 32.56 5.40 -27.60
N ASP A 158 32.53 6.64 -28.10
CA ASP A 158 33.70 7.50 -28.21
C ASP A 158 33.84 8.40 -26.98
N ARG A 159 34.69 7.98 -26.03
CA ARG A 159 34.94 8.71 -24.77
C ARG A 159 35.62 10.06 -24.97
N ASP A 160 36.32 10.24 -26.10
CA ASP A 160 37.05 11.47 -26.42
C ASP A 160 36.18 12.48 -27.19
N SER A 161 34.93 12.12 -27.51
CA SER A 161 33.97 13.00 -28.21
C SER A 161 33.58 14.20 -27.35
N ASP A 162 33.76 15.40 -27.91
CA ASP A 162 33.32 16.68 -27.32
C ASP A 162 31.78 16.85 -27.30
N LYS A 163 31.03 16.01 -28.03
CA LYS A 163 29.57 16.08 -28.08
C LYS A 163 29.00 15.67 -26.73
N GLN A 164 28.11 16.46 -26.13
CA GLN A 164 27.48 16.09 -24.86
C GLN A 164 26.44 14.99 -25.09
N LEU A 165 26.53 13.90 -24.32
CA LEU A 165 25.53 12.84 -24.33
C LEU A 165 24.24 13.37 -23.70
N GLU A 166 23.15 13.28 -24.45
CA GLU A 166 21.80 13.61 -23.98
C GLU A 166 20.94 12.36 -24.00
N ILE A 167 20.22 12.13 -22.90
CA ILE A 167 19.23 11.06 -22.76
C ILE A 167 17.88 11.72 -22.53
N THR A 168 16.94 11.46 -23.43
CA THR A 168 15.60 12.05 -23.42
C THR A 168 14.52 10.97 -23.55
N GLU A 169 13.26 11.35 -23.40
CA GLU A 169 12.12 10.42 -23.58
C GLU A 169 12.22 9.15 -22.70
N VAL A 170 12.76 9.31 -21.49
CA VAL A 170 12.99 8.20 -20.57
C VAL A 170 11.65 7.64 -20.07
N PHE A 171 11.50 6.32 -20.19
CA PHE A 171 10.46 5.51 -19.59
C PHE A 171 11.09 4.48 -18.64
N PRO A 172 10.59 4.35 -17.40
CA PRO A 172 9.52 5.15 -16.78
C PRO A 172 9.88 6.63 -16.69
N ALA A 173 8.87 7.50 -16.75
CA ALA A 173 9.09 8.96 -16.69
C ALA A 173 9.65 9.38 -15.31
N TYR A 174 10.20 10.59 -15.23
CA TYR A 174 10.69 11.20 -13.99
C TYR A 174 11.85 10.44 -13.32
N GLN A 175 12.84 10.03 -14.10
CA GLN A 175 14.09 9.48 -13.57
C GLN A 175 15.09 10.60 -13.31
N GLU A 176 15.73 10.58 -12.14
CA GLU A 176 16.88 11.42 -11.90
C GLU A 176 18.10 10.83 -12.62
N LEU A 177 18.53 11.53 -13.67
CA LEU A 177 19.73 11.17 -14.42
C LEU A 177 20.93 11.85 -13.78
N GLN A 178 21.85 11.04 -13.26
CA GLN A 178 23.07 11.52 -12.61
C GLN A 178 24.29 10.83 -13.20
N SER A 179 25.45 11.47 -13.09
CA SER A 179 26.70 10.82 -13.45
C SER A 179 26.99 9.72 -12.44
N LEU A 180 27.42 8.55 -12.92
CA LEU A 180 27.77 7.40 -12.10
C LEU A 180 29.02 7.73 -11.27
N GLN A 181 28.82 7.79 -9.95
CA GLN A 181 29.83 8.13 -8.96
C GLN A 181 29.60 7.31 -7.68
N LYS A 182 30.65 7.22 -6.86
CA LYS A 182 30.56 6.59 -5.55
C LYS A 182 29.61 7.39 -4.66
N GLY A 183 28.74 6.71 -3.91
CA GLY A 183 27.72 7.33 -3.07
C GLY A 183 26.38 7.57 -3.79
N ASN A 184 26.27 7.35 -5.11
CA ASN A 184 24.97 7.48 -5.75
C ASN A 184 24.06 6.30 -5.38
N PRO A 185 22.77 6.53 -5.08
CA PRO A 185 21.81 5.44 -4.90
C PRO A 185 21.54 4.74 -6.23
N VAL A 186 21.57 3.40 -6.22
CA VAL A 186 21.22 2.60 -7.41
C VAL A 186 19.73 2.29 -7.49
N TYR A 187 19.03 2.39 -6.36
CA TYR A 187 17.59 2.24 -6.27
C TYR A 187 16.95 3.53 -5.76
N THR A 188 15.84 3.95 -6.36
CA THR A 188 15.16 5.19 -5.95
C THR A 188 14.38 5.06 -4.64
N CYS A 189 14.17 3.84 -4.17
CA CYS A 189 13.36 3.50 -3.00
C CYS A 189 14.14 2.79 -1.89
N TRP A 190 15.46 2.81 -2.00
CA TRP A 190 16.34 2.17 -1.03
C TRP A 190 17.71 2.86 -1.04
N ASP A 191 18.14 3.32 0.13
CA ASP A 191 19.44 3.95 0.37
C ASP A 191 20.59 2.93 0.30
N LEU A 192 20.76 2.30 -0.87
CA LEU A 192 21.93 1.48 -1.21
C LEU A 192 22.79 2.26 -2.20
N GLU A 193 23.94 2.71 -1.73
CA GLU A 193 24.84 3.57 -2.47
C GLU A 193 25.94 2.78 -3.17
N LEU A 194 26.31 3.21 -4.37
CA LEU A 194 27.47 2.66 -5.08
C LEU A 194 28.74 2.79 -4.24
N GLN A 195 29.42 1.66 -4.04
CA GLN A 195 30.67 1.59 -3.28
C GLN A 195 31.90 1.47 -4.17
N ASP A 196 31.82 0.70 -5.25
CA ASP A 196 32.90 0.49 -6.20
C ASP A 196 32.36 0.21 -7.61
N TYR A 197 33.05 0.72 -8.61
CA TYR A 197 32.76 0.52 -10.03
C TYR A 197 34.06 0.69 -10.84
N PRO A 198 34.17 0.03 -12.00
CA PRO A 198 35.40 0.03 -12.79
C PRO A 198 35.55 1.34 -13.56
N ALA A 199 36.79 1.76 -13.82
CA ALA A 199 37.11 3.02 -14.51
C ALA A 199 36.45 3.14 -15.89
N GLU A 200 36.13 2.02 -16.53
CA GLU A 200 35.42 1.95 -17.81
C GLU A 200 33.97 2.47 -17.77
N LEU A 201 33.38 2.60 -16.57
CA LEU A 201 32.04 3.18 -16.35
C LEU A 201 32.09 4.60 -15.80
N GLU A 202 33.28 5.14 -15.52
CA GLU A 202 33.45 6.50 -15.01
C GLU A 202 32.83 7.53 -15.98
N GLY A 203 31.97 8.39 -15.44
CA GLY A 203 31.27 9.42 -16.21
C GLY A 203 30.09 8.92 -17.03
N ASP A 204 29.72 7.63 -16.96
CA ASP A 204 28.44 7.15 -17.50
C ASP A 204 27.28 7.87 -16.82
N ILE A 205 26.14 7.98 -17.52
CA ILE A 205 24.89 8.42 -16.91
C ILE A 205 24.22 7.21 -16.28
N LEU A 206 23.99 7.26 -14.97
CA LEU A 206 23.27 6.26 -14.18
C LEU A 206 21.75 6.47 -14.33
N LEU A 207 21.06 5.40 -14.68
CA LEU A 207 19.61 5.27 -14.60
C LEU A 207 19.31 4.34 -13.43
N ALA A 208 19.10 4.94 -12.26
CA ALA A 208 18.63 4.22 -11.08
C ALA A 208 17.25 3.60 -11.36
N THR A 209 16.91 2.52 -10.67
CA THR A 209 15.60 1.85 -10.84
C THR A 209 14.84 1.81 -9.53
N ASN A 210 13.53 1.60 -9.57
CA ASN A 210 12.77 1.28 -8.36
C ASN A 210 12.80 -0.25 -8.14
N ARG A 211 13.05 -0.68 -6.91
CA ARG A 211 13.15 -2.10 -6.50
C ARG A 211 11.85 -2.88 -6.63
N GLY A 212 10.70 -2.21 -6.58
CA GLY A 212 9.37 -2.78 -6.72
C GLY A 212 8.93 -3.02 -8.17
N ARG A 213 9.60 -2.41 -9.16
CA ARG A 213 9.25 -2.55 -10.59
C ARG A 213 9.24 -3.98 -11.16
N PRO A 214 10.00 -4.97 -10.66
CA PRO A 214 9.90 -6.35 -11.14
C PRO A 214 8.48 -6.94 -11.02
N ARG A 215 7.63 -6.36 -10.17
CA ARG A 215 6.20 -6.72 -10.07
C ARG A 215 5.42 -6.43 -11.36
N GLU A 216 5.88 -5.51 -12.20
CA GLU A 216 5.29 -5.22 -13.53
C GLU A 216 5.30 -6.46 -14.43
N SER A 217 6.22 -7.40 -14.22
CA SER A 217 6.41 -8.59 -15.06
C SER A 217 6.40 -9.91 -14.28
N HIS A 218 5.98 -9.89 -13.02
CA HIS A 218 6.02 -11.07 -12.14
C HIS A 218 4.97 -12.12 -12.55
N LEU A 219 5.45 -13.28 -12.98
CA LEU A 219 4.64 -14.46 -13.35
C LEU A 219 5.01 -15.69 -12.51
N PHE A 220 6.31 -15.94 -12.35
CA PHE A 220 6.82 -17.14 -11.69
C PHE A 220 6.58 -17.05 -10.18
N GLN A 221 5.77 -17.97 -9.63
CA GLN A 221 5.32 -17.96 -8.23
C GLN A 221 4.49 -16.73 -7.83
N ALA A 222 3.96 -16.00 -8.80
CA ALA A 222 3.21 -14.76 -8.57
C ALA A 222 1.73 -15.00 -8.22
N ILE A 223 1.16 -16.13 -8.68
CA ILE A 223 -0.28 -16.40 -8.63
C ILE A 223 -0.74 -16.69 -7.21
N ARG A 224 -1.72 -15.91 -6.75
CA ARG A 224 -2.33 -16.00 -5.42
C ARG A 224 -3.77 -16.47 -5.52
N GLU A 225 -4.25 -17.07 -4.46
CA GLU A 225 -5.67 -17.38 -4.26
C GLU A 225 -6.14 -16.63 -3.01
N THR A 226 -7.44 -16.34 -2.93
CA THR A 226 -8.06 -15.75 -1.73
C THR A 226 -8.85 -16.81 -0.97
N ASN A 227 -8.73 -16.83 0.36
CA ASN A 227 -9.56 -17.69 1.20
C ASN A 227 -11.01 -17.18 1.31
N PHE A 228 -11.24 -15.92 0.91
CA PHE A 228 -12.52 -15.23 0.99
C PHE A 228 -12.90 -14.66 -0.39
N PRO A 229 -13.20 -15.53 -1.39
CA PRO A 229 -13.58 -15.08 -2.72
C PRO A 229 -14.88 -14.26 -2.67
N SER A 230 -14.93 -13.21 -3.49
CA SER A 230 -16.08 -12.31 -3.56
C SER A 230 -17.37 -13.01 -3.99
N LYS A 231 -18.50 -12.46 -3.56
CA LYS A 231 -19.85 -13.00 -3.83
C LYS A 231 -20.80 -11.87 -4.22
N GLY A 232 -21.97 -12.23 -4.73
CA GLY A 232 -23.04 -11.27 -4.95
C GLY A 232 -23.66 -10.73 -3.65
N ALA A 233 -23.53 -11.46 -2.54
CA ALA A 233 -23.91 -10.98 -1.21
C ALA A 233 -22.79 -10.10 -0.63
N PRO A 234 -23.11 -9.03 0.11
CA PRO A 234 -22.11 -8.15 0.70
C PRO A 234 -21.29 -8.87 1.77
N ASP A 235 -19.98 -8.72 1.72
CA ASP A 235 -19.02 -9.17 2.73
C ASP A 235 -17.99 -8.09 3.06
N GLN A 236 -17.03 -8.39 3.94
CA GLN A 236 -16.02 -7.43 4.42
C GLN A 236 -16.63 -6.11 4.91
N ILE A 237 -17.74 -6.21 5.64
CA ILE A 237 -18.46 -5.03 6.10
C ILE A 237 -17.63 -4.38 7.22
N ALA A 238 -17.23 -3.13 7.00
CA ALA A 238 -16.37 -2.39 7.91
C ALA A 238 -16.91 -0.97 8.14
N LEU A 239 -16.90 -0.55 9.40
CA LEU A 239 -17.26 0.79 9.83
C LEU A 239 -16.00 1.63 10.05
N SER A 240 -16.11 2.93 9.79
CA SER A 240 -15.07 3.93 10.08
C SER A 240 -15.71 5.32 10.27
N TRP A 241 -14.90 6.33 10.55
CA TRP A 241 -15.34 7.73 10.58
C TRP A 241 -14.48 8.58 9.65
N SER A 242 -15.10 9.42 8.82
CA SER A 242 -14.41 10.49 8.07
C SER A 242 -14.81 11.90 8.52
N ASP A 243 -15.73 11.99 9.49
CA ASP A 243 -16.34 13.23 9.98
C ASP A 243 -16.65 13.11 11.49
N ASP A 244 -17.39 14.06 12.06
CA ASP A 244 -17.75 14.11 13.49
C ASP A 244 -18.38 12.79 14.01
N THR A 245 -17.76 12.18 15.02
CA THR A 245 -18.16 10.88 15.61
C THR A 245 -19.51 10.93 16.33
N HIS A 246 -20.01 12.12 16.67
CA HIS A 246 -21.34 12.32 17.27
C HIS A 246 -22.47 12.28 16.22
N THR A 247 -22.17 12.57 14.96
CA THR A 247 -23.20 12.79 13.93
C THR A 247 -22.95 12.07 12.61
N SER A 248 -21.91 11.22 12.54
CA SER A 248 -21.55 10.48 11.34
C SER A 248 -21.19 9.01 11.59
N MET A 249 -21.24 8.23 10.52
CA MET A 249 -20.73 6.86 10.45
C MET A 249 -20.49 6.50 8.98
N ASN A 250 -19.35 5.91 8.67
CA ASN A 250 -19.10 5.36 7.33
C ASN A 250 -19.30 3.86 7.37
N ILE A 251 -19.91 3.32 6.31
CA ILE A 251 -20.13 1.89 6.15
C ILE A 251 -19.59 1.48 4.80
N GLN A 252 -18.65 0.55 4.83
CA GLN A 252 -17.97 0.01 3.67
C GLN A 252 -18.22 -1.50 3.55
N TRP A 253 -18.24 -2.03 2.32
CA TRP A 253 -18.36 -3.46 2.08
C TRP A 253 -17.91 -3.83 0.67
N ARG A 254 -17.72 -5.12 0.43
CA ARG A 254 -17.31 -5.67 -0.87
C ARG A 254 -18.44 -6.49 -1.50
N THR A 255 -18.51 -6.47 -2.83
CA THR A 255 -19.30 -7.41 -3.65
C THR A 255 -18.51 -7.83 -4.90
N SER A 256 -18.98 -8.88 -5.59
CA SER A 256 -18.47 -9.22 -6.92
C SER A 256 -18.96 -8.23 -7.99
N LEU A 257 -18.30 -8.21 -9.15
CA LEU A 257 -18.66 -7.34 -10.27
C LEU A 257 -20.09 -7.52 -10.81
N ALA A 258 -20.75 -8.63 -10.48
CA ALA A 258 -22.10 -8.94 -10.97
C ALA A 258 -23.19 -8.02 -10.39
N ILE A 259 -22.88 -7.22 -9.36
CA ILE A 259 -23.85 -6.39 -8.66
C ILE A 259 -23.79 -4.93 -9.12
N ALA A 260 -24.79 -4.51 -9.89
CA ALA A 260 -24.92 -3.14 -10.38
C ALA A 260 -25.67 -2.18 -9.42
N GLN A 261 -26.41 -2.71 -8.43
CA GLN A 261 -27.22 -1.91 -7.49
C GLN A 261 -26.96 -2.33 -6.05
N ASN A 262 -26.56 -1.36 -5.24
CA ASN A 262 -26.18 -1.54 -3.85
C ASN A 262 -26.78 -0.40 -3.00
N THR A 263 -27.70 -0.77 -2.11
CA THR A 263 -28.42 0.19 -1.26
C THR A 263 -28.20 -0.16 0.20
N LEU A 264 -27.81 0.82 1.01
CA LEU A 264 -27.87 0.75 2.45
C LEU A 264 -29.23 1.27 2.93
N THR A 265 -29.91 0.54 3.81
CA THR A 265 -31.08 1.04 4.54
C THR A 265 -30.75 1.14 6.01
N TYR A 266 -31.00 2.28 6.65
CA TYR A 266 -30.76 2.45 8.09
C TYR A 266 -31.95 3.12 8.79
N TRP A 267 -32.09 2.87 10.10
CA TRP A 267 -33.16 3.43 10.93
C TRP A 267 -32.71 3.57 12.39
N GLU A 268 -33.32 4.51 13.09
CA GLU A 268 -33.07 4.76 14.50
C GLU A 268 -33.70 3.66 15.38
N LYS A 269 -32.99 3.21 16.43
CA LYS A 269 -33.53 2.23 17.37
C LYS A 269 -34.83 2.72 18.00
N GLY A 270 -35.88 1.92 17.87
CA GLY A 270 -37.22 2.24 18.41
C GLY A 270 -38.15 2.93 17.41
N THR A 271 -37.70 3.20 16.18
CA THR A 271 -38.53 3.73 15.10
C THR A 271 -38.78 2.69 14.01
N THR A 272 -39.72 2.98 13.11
CA THR A 272 -39.96 2.21 11.87
C THR A 272 -39.55 2.95 10.61
N ASP A 273 -39.27 4.24 10.73
CA ASP A 273 -38.88 5.09 9.62
C ASP A 273 -37.43 4.79 9.23
N SER A 274 -37.23 4.45 7.95
CA SER A 274 -35.93 4.09 7.42
C SER A 274 -35.55 4.99 6.26
N ILE A 275 -34.24 5.21 6.11
CA ILE A 275 -33.65 5.98 5.04
C ILE A 275 -32.83 5.04 4.17
N GLN A 276 -32.94 5.19 2.85
CA GLN A 276 -32.16 4.43 1.87
C GLN A 276 -31.11 5.32 1.23
N VAL A 277 -29.88 4.82 1.15
CA VAL A 277 -28.73 5.52 0.58
C VAL A 277 -28.06 4.60 -0.44
N GLN A 278 -27.72 5.16 -1.61
CA GLN A 278 -26.92 4.43 -2.61
C GLN A 278 -25.43 4.50 -2.23
N SER A 279 -24.72 3.40 -2.40
CA SER A 279 -23.27 3.39 -2.21
C SER A 279 -22.53 4.06 -3.35
N GLN A 280 -21.43 4.73 -3.04
CA GLN A 280 -20.35 4.95 -4.01
C GLN A 280 -19.66 3.61 -4.28
N VAL A 281 -19.12 3.42 -5.49
CA VAL A 281 -18.50 2.16 -5.90
C VAL A 281 -17.14 2.42 -6.52
N LYS A 282 -16.15 1.63 -6.11
CA LYS A 282 -14.81 1.58 -6.71
C LYS A 282 -14.46 0.14 -7.07
N GLU A 283 -14.00 -0.10 -8.29
CA GLU A 283 -13.44 -1.40 -8.67
C GLU A 283 -12.03 -1.51 -8.09
N LEU A 284 -11.77 -2.57 -7.33
CA LEU A 284 -10.42 -2.96 -6.92
C LEU A 284 -9.93 -4.06 -7.88
N TYR A 285 -8.69 -3.92 -8.34
CA TYR A 285 -8.09 -4.85 -9.31
C TYR A 285 -6.73 -5.37 -8.81
N ASP A 286 -6.61 -6.69 -8.74
CA ASP A 286 -5.34 -7.40 -8.55
C ASP A 286 -5.31 -8.60 -9.50
N ARG A 287 -4.62 -8.45 -10.63
CA ARG A 287 -4.53 -9.47 -11.68
C ARG A 287 -4.02 -10.82 -11.17
N LEU A 288 -3.18 -10.81 -10.13
CA LEU A 288 -2.51 -12.00 -9.62
C LEU A 288 -3.40 -12.81 -8.65
N VAL A 289 -4.62 -12.35 -8.34
CA VAL A 289 -5.62 -13.15 -7.61
C VAL A 289 -6.41 -14.01 -8.58
N TYR A 290 -6.09 -15.31 -8.61
CA TYR A 290 -6.75 -16.28 -9.49
C TYR A 290 -8.24 -16.39 -9.18
N GLY A 291 -9.07 -16.36 -10.23
CA GLY A 291 -10.51 -16.62 -10.16
C GLY A 291 -11.35 -15.50 -9.53
N ASP A 292 -10.72 -14.53 -8.88
CA ASP A 292 -11.36 -13.34 -8.32
C ASP A 292 -10.41 -12.13 -8.47
N PRO A 293 -10.01 -11.70 -9.68
CA PRO A 293 -9.05 -10.61 -9.84
C PRO A 293 -9.66 -9.22 -9.63
N ARG A 294 -11.00 -9.09 -9.72
CA ARG A 294 -11.72 -7.81 -9.66
C ARG A 294 -12.91 -7.89 -8.73
N VAL A 295 -13.09 -6.86 -7.91
CA VAL A 295 -14.23 -6.71 -6.98
C VAL A 295 -14.73 -5.28 -6.94
N ASN A 296 -15.97 -5.11 -6.51
CA ASN A 296 -16.53 -3.80 -6.19
C ASN A 296 -16.40 -3.55 -4.69
N HIS A 297 -15.72 -2.46 -4.31
CA HIS A 297 -15.73 -1.88 -2.98
C HIS A 297 -16.77 -0.76 -2.92
N HIS A 298 -17.57 -0.77 -1.87
CA HIS A 298 -18.72 0.12 -1.70
C HIS A 298 -18.54 0.97 -0.45
N THR A 299 -18.89 2.26 -0.54
CA THR A 299 -18.83 3.18 0.59
C THR A 299 -20.11 3.99 0.70
N VAL A 300 -20.64 4.12 1.91
CA VAL A 300 -21.71 5.06 2.28
C VAL A 300 -21.25 5.89 3.48
N GLU A 301 -21.24 7.20 3.32
CA GLU A 301 -21.01 8.16 4.40
C GLU A 301 -22.35 8.66 4.96
N LEU A 302 -22.70 8.25 6.18
CA LEU A 302 -23.88 8.75 6.88
C LEU A 302 -23.53 10.03 7.62
N LYS A 303 -24.35 11.06 7.46
CA LYS A 303 -24.19 12.38 8.10
C LYS A 303 -25.50 12.84 8.74
N ASN A 304 -25.40 13.83 9.62
CA ASN A 304 -26.55 14.40 10.35
C ASN A 304 -27.30 13.37 11.19
N LEU A 305 -26.60 12.37 11.71
CA LEU A 305 -27.12 11.44 12.70
C LEU A 305 -27.29 12.16 14.05
N LYS A 306 -28.15 11.62 14.91
CA LYS A 306 -28.31 12.13 16.28
C LYS A 306 -27.18 11.59 17.16
N SER A 307 -26.63 12.44 18.02
CA SER A 307 -25.66 12.08 19.05
C SER A 307 -26.21 11.07 20.05
N GLY A 308 -25.36 10.14 20.51
CA GLY A 308 -25.64 9.12 21.52
C GLY A 308 -26.68 8.06 21.15
N GLN A 309 -27.02 7.93 19.85
CA GLN A 309 -28.14 7.13 19.38
C GLN A 309 -27.68 5.83 18.72
N THR A 310 -28.40 4.74 18.98
CA THR A 310 -28.21 3.48 18.25
C THR A 310 -29.00 3.51 16.95
N TYR A 311 -28.35 3.13 15.86
CA TYR A 311 -28.92 2.91 14.54
C TYR A 311 -28.78 1.45 14.14
N PHE A 312 -29.79 0.93 13.45
CA PHE A 312 -29.71 -0.35 12.76
C PHE A 312 -29.53 -0.11 11.27
N TYR A 313 -28.88 -1.04 10.58
CA TYR A 313 -28.76 -0.98 9.13
C TYR A 313 -28.77 -2.37 8.48
N GLN A 314 -29.13 -2.39 7.20
CA GLN A 314 -29.07 -3.57 6.34
C GLN A 314 -28.64 -3.17 4.93
N ILE A 315 -27.76 -3.95 4.33
CA ILE A 315 -27.28 -3.77 2.96
C ILE A 315 -28.10 -4.68 2.04
N LYS A 316 -28.55 -4.12 0.92
CA LYS A 316 -29.18 -4.86 -0.18
C LYS A 316 -28.31 -4.78 -1.43
N SER A 317 -27.83 -5.92 -1.90
CA SER A 317 -26.95 -6.07 -3.08
C SER A 317 -27.64 -6.97 -4.10
N GLY A 318 -28.23 -6.37 -5.14
CA GLY A 318 -29.09 -7.10 -6.08
C GLY A 318 -30.26 -7.81 -5.38
N SER A 319 -30.30 -9.15 -5.45
CA SER A 319 -31.29 -9.99 -4.77
C SER A 319 -30.88 -10.41 -3.35
N HIS A 320 -29.63 -10.13 -2.94
CA HIS A 320 -29.10 -10.49 -1.64
C HIS A 320 -29.35 -9.40 -0.60
N LYS A 321 -29.37 -9.81 0.67
CA LYS A 321 -29.43 -8.93 1.83
C LYS A 321 -28.40 -9.39 2.85
N SER A 322 -27.76 -8.44 3.53
CA SER A 322 -26.97 -8.74 4.72
C SER A 322 -27.88 -9.08 5.91
N ASP A 323 -27.26 -9.56 6.99
CA ASP A 323 -27.88 -9.48 8.33
C ASP A 323 -28.17 -8.01 8.70
N ILE A 324 -28.98 -7.82 9.74
CA ILE A 324 -29.20 -6.50 10.33
C ILE A 324 -28.12 -6.29 11.37
N TYR A 325 -27.31 -5.25 11.16
CA TYR A 325 -26.27 -4.82 12.08
C TYR A 325 -26.68 -3.54 12.80
N SER A 326 -25.91 -3.12 13.79
CA SER A 326 -26.13 -1.86 14.49
C SER A 326 -24.83 -1.17 14.86
N PHE A 327 -24.89 0.16 14.97
CA PHE A 327 -23.82 0.99 15.49
C PHE A 327 -24.40 2.07 16.41
N GLN A 328 -23.53 2.72 17.19
CA GLN A 328 -23.91 3.82 18.07
C GLN A 328 -23.02 5.05 17.81
N THR A 329 -23.65 6.21 17.63
CA THR A 329 -22.94 7.49 17.56
C THR A 329 -22.41 7.90 18.94
N ALA A 330 -21.29 8.63 18.99
CA ALA A 330 -20.74 9.12 20.24
C ALA A 330 -21.78 9.95 21.01
N SER A 331 -21.84 9.78 22.33
CA SER A 331 -22.66 10.56 23.26
C SER A 331 -21.86 11.71 23.87
N GLU A 332 -22.55 12.66 24.51
CA GLU A 332 -21.94 13.82 25.18
C GLU A 332 -21.29 13.53 26.55
N ASP A 333 -21.27 12.26 26.98
CA ASP A 333 -20.58 11.88 28.23
C ASP A 333 -19.07 11.71 28.01
N ASP A 334 -18.32 11.43 29.09
CA ASP A 334 -16.86 11.32 29.09
C ASP A 334 -16.36 9.89 29.40
N HIS A 335 -17.20 8.87 29.16
CA HIS A 335 -16.88 7.47 29.42
C HIS A 335 -16.92 6.62 28.15
N PHE A 336 -15.79 6.01 27.81
CA PHE A 336 -15.73 5.01 26.75
C PHE A 336 -14.52 4.10 26.91
N SER A 337 -14.48 3.05 26.10
CA SER A 337 -13.26 2.27 25.91
C SER A 337 -13.04 1.98 24.43
N PHE A 338 -11.78 1.84 24.05
CA PHE A 338 -11.38 1.36 22.72
C PHE A 338 -10.34 0.25 22.87
N ILE A 339 -10.21 -0.55 21.82
CA ILE A 339 -9.17 -1.57 21.74
C ILE A 339 -8.24 -1.24 20.59
N TRP A 340 -6.93 -1.39 20.78
CA TRP A 340 -5.97 -1.26 19.69
C TRP A 340 -5.06 -2.49 19.60
N PHE A 341 -4.46 -2.63 18.42
CA PHE A 341 -3.50 -3.66 18.05
C PHE A 341 -2.33 -3.01 17.30
N GLY A 342 -1.13 -3.55 17.40
CA GLY A 342 -0.09 -3.35 16.38
C GLY A 342 0.05 -4.61 15.54
N ASP A 343 0.59 -4.48 14.32
CA ASP A 343 1.15 -5.57 13.50
C ASP A 343 0.33 -6.86 13.53
N THR A 344 -0.65 -6.94 12.64
CA THR A 344 -1.60 -8.07 12.59
C THR A 344 -1.28 -9.05 11.46
N HIS A 345 -0.59 -8.59 10.40
CA HIS A 345 -0.11 -9.37 9.26
C HIS A 345 -1.14 -10.37 8.70
N ASN A 346 -2.41 -9.97 8.62
CA ASN A 346 -3.53 -10.78 8.13
C ASN A 346 -3.60 -12.19 8.72
N GLN A 347 -3.11 -12.37 9.95
CA GLN A 347 -2.98 -13.68 10.56
C GLN A 347 -4.31 -14.15 11.14
N LYS A 348 -4.59 -15.44 10.95
CA LYS A 348 -5.81 -16.08 11.47
C LYS A 348 -5.89 -16.06 12.99
N ASP A 349 -4.76 -16.14 13.68
CA ASP A 349 -4.69 -16.11 15.14
C ASP A 349 -5.05 -14.73 15.71
N TRP A 350 -4.63 -13.65 15.03
CA TRP A 350 -5.10 -12.29 15.30
C TRP A 350 -6.62 -12.18 15.09
N GLY A 351 -7.15 -12.71 13.99
CA GLY A 351 -8.60 -12.71 13.73
C GLY A 351 -9.41 -13.43 14.82
N GLN A 352 -8.87 -14.52 15.39
CA GLN A 352 -9.46 -15.18 16.56
C GLN A 352 -9.36 -14.32 17.82
N LEU A 353 -8.25 -13.60 18.00
CA LEU A 353 -8.01 -12.72 19.13
C LEU A 353 -8.98 -11.55 19.15
N ILE A 354 -9.16 -10.84 18.03
CA ILE A 354 -10.09 -9.70 17.95
C ILE A 354 -11.54 -10.12 18.20
N GLN A 355 -11.99 -11.25 17.63
CA GLN A 355 -13.32 -11.78 17.90
C GLN A 355 -13.53 -12.21 19.36
N LYS A 356 -12.47 -12.69 20.02
CA LYS A 356 -12.50 -12.99 21.46
C LYS A 356 -12.56 -11.71 22.29
N ALA A 357 -11.72 -10.72 21.96
CA ALA A 357 -11.67 -9.43 22.63
C ALA A 357 -13.03 -8.72 22.55
N ASP A 358 -13.67 -8.74 21.38
CA ASP A 358 -15.00 -8.15 21.17
C ASP A 358 -16.08 -8.77 22.07
N LYS A 359 -16.07 -10.10 22.22
CA LYS A 359 -17.01 -10.81 23.11
C LYS A 359 -16.77 -10.54 24.59
N VAL A 360 -15.50 -10.36 24.99
CA VAL A 360 -15.11 -10.09 26.38
C VAL A 360 -15.35 -8.62 26.74
N HIS A 361 -15.22 -7.72 25.76
CA HIS A 361 -15.37 -6.27 25.92
C HIS A 361 -16.43 -5.71 24.95
N PRO A 362 -17.70 -6.13 25.08
CA PRO A 362 -18.76 -5.68 24.18
C PRO A 362 -18.99 -4.16 24.25
N GLU A 363 -18.58 -3.50 25.32
CA GLU A 363 -18.65 -2.04 25.51
C GLU A 363 -17.60 -1.23 24.73
N THR A 364 -16.68 -1.90 24.03
CA THR A 364 -15.69 -1.26 23.16
C THR A 364 -16.39 -0.39 22.12
N ALA A 365 -16.06 0.90 22.08
CA ALA A 365 -16.67 1.87 21.17
C ALA A 365 -16.13 1.74 19.74
N PHE A 366 -14.82 1.49 19.61
CA PHE A 366 -14.13 1.31 18.33
C PHE A 366 -12.81 0.55 18.51
N TYR A 367 -12.24 0.18 17.37
CA TYR A 367 -10.94 -0.45 17.24
C TYR A 367 -9.95 0.47 16.52
N SER A 368 -8.67 0.31 16.80
CA SER A 368 -7.59 1.02 16.10
C SER A 368 -6.42 0.07 15.83
N THR A 369 -5.59 0.40 14.84
CA THR A 369 -4.37 -0.35 14.53
C THR A 369 -3.23 0.58 14.14
N THR A 370 -2.01 0.23 14.54
CA THR A 370 -0.79 1.02 14.30
C THR A 370 -0.01 0.60 13.05
N GLY A 371 -0.69 0.12 12.00
CA GLY A 371 -0.06 -0.32 10.75
C GLY A 371 0.29 -1.81 10.71
N ASP A 372 0.82 -2.25 9.57
CA ASP A 372 1.15 -3.64 9.24
C ASP A 372 -0.04 -4.58 9.48
N MET A 373 -1.17 -4.19 8.89
CA MET A 373 -2.38 -5.01 8.92
C MET A 373 -2.24 -6.25 8.03
N VAL A 374 -1.45 -6.14 6.96
CA VAL A 374 -1.17 -7.21 6.00
C VAL A 374 0.34 -7.33 5.79
N ASP A 375 0.84 -8.49 5.34
CA ASP A 375 2.25 -8.65 4.96
C ASP A 375 2.60 -7.84 3.69
N HIS A 376 1.64 -7.66 2.78
CA HIS A 376 1.81 -6.95 1.53
C HIS A 376 0.59 -6.09 1.19
N GLY A 377 0.73 -4.78 1.39
CA GLY A 377 -0.29 -3.76 1.14
C GLY A 377 -0.85 -3.75 -0.28
N LEU A 378 -0.07 -4.23 -1.25
CA LEU A 378 -0.47 -4.31 -2.66
C LEU A 378 -1.19 -5.62 -3.01
N TYR A 379 -1.25 -6.60 -2.12
CA TYR A 379 -1.82 -7.92 -2.40
C TYR A 379 -3.25 -8.00 -1.86
N ARG A 380 -4.23 -7.93 -2.76
CA ARG A 380 -5.64 -7.85 -2.37
C ARG A 380 -6.10 -9.07 -1.58
N ASN A 381 -5.59 -10.26 -1.88
CA ASN A 381 -5.94 -11.49 -1.15
C ASN A 381 -5.53 -11.46 0.34
N GLU A 382 -4.55 -10.65 0.73
CA GLU A 382 -4.15 -10.52 2.14
C GLU A 382 -5.08 -9.58 2.90
N TRP A 383 -5.56 -8.51 2.25
CA TRP A 383 -6.68 -7.71 2.78
C TRP A 383 -7.95 -8.54 2.92
N ASP A 384 -8.21 -9.44 1.96
CA ASP A 384 -9.33 -10.37 2.06
C ASP A 384 -9.25 -11.26 3.30
N ASP A 385 -8.05 -11.73 3.62
CA ASP A 385 -7.76 -12.50 4.83
C ASP A 385 -7.94 -11.65 6.10
N PHE A 386 -7.42 -10.41 6.13
CA PHE A 386 -7.60 -9.48 7.24
C PHE A 386 -9.09 -9.27 7.57
N PHE A 387 -9.91 -8.88 6.59
CA PHE A 387 -11.35 -8.69 6.81
C PHE A 387 -12.05 -10.00 7.11
N GLY A 388 -11.73 -11.07 6.38
CA GLY A 388 -12.35 -12.38 6.55
C GLY A 388 -12.11 -13.01 7.93
N TYR A 389 -10.89 -12.90 8.46
CA TYR A 389 -10.55 -13.42 9.78
C TYR A 389 -11.07 -12.54 10.93
N SER A 390 -11.28 -11.23 10.70
CA SER A 390 -11.88 -10.34 11.71
C SER A 390 -13.36 -10.67 12.00
N GLY A 391 -14.03 -11.39 11.09
CA GLY A 391 -15.42 -11.79 11.25
C GLY A 391 -16.38 -10.61 11.14
N GLN A 392 -17.33 -10.49 12.07
CA GLN A 392 -18.34 -9.42 12.06
C GLN A 392 -17.95 -8.21 12.94
N VAL A 393 -16.75 -8.22 13.54
CA VAL A 393 -16.36 -7.18 14.51
C VAL A 393 -16.49 -5.77 13.92
N PHE A 394 -15.99 -5.58 12.70
CA PHE A 394 -16.04 -4.27 12.04
C PHE A 394 -17.38 -3.92 11.43
N SER A 395 -18.36 -4.84 11.42
CA SER A 395 -19.74 -4.54 11.00
C SER A 395 -20.56 -3.83 12.09
N GLU A 396 -20.06 -3.75 13.32
CA GLU A 396 -20.78 -3.11 14.42
C GLU A 396 -19.98 -1.99 15.09
N LYS A 397 -18.65 -2.07 15.02
CA LYS A 397 -17.72 -1.16 15.67
C LYS A 397 -16.69 -0.63 14.67
N PRO A 398 -16.46 0.69 14.61
CA PRO A 398 -15.51 1.26 13.66
C PRO A 398 -14.08 0.77 13.88
N LEU A 399 -13.32 0.69 12.79
CA LEU A 399 -11.87 0.55 12.80
C LEU A 399 -11.25 1.86 12.28
N MET A 400 -10.28 2.40 13.02
CA MET A 400 -9.52 3.60 12.66
C MET A 400 -8.04 3.22 12.47
N PRO A 401 -7.57 2.91 11.25
CA PRO A 401 -6.21 2.45 11.01
C PRO A 401 -5.24 3.58 10.63
N ILE A 402 -3.95 3.32 10.81
CA ILE A 402 -2.87 3.98 10.06
C ILE A 402 -2.11 2.94 9.22
N PRO A 403 -1.43 3.33 8.13
CA PRO A 403 -0.54 2.42 7.41
C PRO A 403 0.81 2.26 8.14
N GLY A 404 1.44 1.11 7.93
CA GLY A 404 2.82 0.78 8.28
C GLY A 404 3.67 0.51 7.03
N ASN A 405 4.91 0.04 7.22
CA ASN A 405 5.82 -0.18 6.09
C ASN A 405 5.42 -1.37 5.21
N HIS A 406 4.61 -2.30 5.71
CA HIS A 406 4.06 -3.37 4.87
C HIS A 406 2.91 -2.87 3.98
N GLU A 407 2.22 -1.79 4.36
CA GLU A 407 1.27 -1.11 3.48
C GLU A 407 1.96 -0.30 2.37
N ASN A 408 3.14 0.28 2.64
CA ASN A 408 4.00 0.97 1.66
C ASN A 408 5.18 0.11 1.18
N GLN A 409 4.91 -0.73 0.19
CA GLN A 409 5.95 -1.63 -0.32
C GLN A 409 6.80 -1.01 -1.43
N ASP A 410 8.11 -0.97 -1.20
CA ASP A 410 9.12 -0.64 -2.22
C ASP A 410 8.88 0.73 -2.90
N ASP A 411 8.27 1.69 -2.18
CA ASP A 411 7.78 2.99 -2.67
C ASP A 411 6.85 2.94 -3.89
N LEU A 412 6.10 1.84 -4.02
CA LEU A 412 5.01 1.73 -5.00
C LEU A 412 3.72 2.41 -4.52
N GLY A 413 3.72 2.92 -3.29
CA GLY A 413 2.61 3.63 -2.67
C GLY A 413 1.51 2.71 -2.12
N ASN A 414 0.55 3.33 -1.43
CA ASN A 414 -0.42 2.63 -0.57
C ASN A 414 -1.84 2.71 -1.16
N GLN A 415 -1.97 2.76 -2.49
CA GLN A 415 -3.25 3.09 -3.10
C GLN A 415 -4.37 2.12 -2.70
N LEU A 416 -4.08 0.82 -2.61
CA LEU A 416 -5.06 -0.16 -2.17
C LEU A 416 -5.53 0.09 -0.73
N TYR A 417 -4.65 0.52 0.17
CA TYR A 417 -5.05 0.94 1.52
C TYR A 417 -6.05 2.11 1.46
N TYR A 418 -5.74 3.18 0.72
CA TYR A 418 -6.66 4.33 0.58
C TYR A 418 -7.98 3.95 -0.07
N ASP A 419 -7.98 2.94 -0.93
CA ASP A 419 -9.18 2.47 -1.63
C ASP A 419 -10.11 1.62 -0.76
N LEU A 420 -9.57 1.05 0.33
CA LEU A 420 -10.30 0.20 1.27
C LEU A 420 -10.91 0.98 2.43
N TRP A 421 -10.46 2.21 2.67
CA TRP A 421 -10.86 3.00 3.81
C TRP A 421 -11.59 4.29 3.43
N SER A 422 -12.40 4.78 4.37
CA SER A 422 -13.01 6.10 4.31
C SER A 422 -12.76 6.77 5.65
N LEU A 423 -11.73 7.61 5.70
CA LEU A 423 -11.13 8.18 6.90
C LEU A 423 -11.13 9.71 6.82
N PRO A 424 -10.76 10.43 7.89
CA PRO A 424 -10.75 11.88 7.84
C PRO A 424 -9.70 12.39 6.84
N GLN A 425 -10.10 13.34 6.01
CA GLN A 425 -9.22 13.92 4.97
C GLN A 425 -8.50 15.20 5.46
N ASN A 426 -8.30 15.30 6.78
CA ASN A 426 -7.71 16.46 7.46
C ASN A 426 -6.18 16.38 7.62
N GLY A 427 -5.53 15.47 6.89
CA GLY A 427 -4.08 15.32 6.79
C GLY A 427 -3.36 16.46 6.04
N PRO A 428 -2.01 16.41 5.98
CA PRO A 428 -1.23 17.40 5.24
C PRO A 428 -1.58 17.43 3.75
N ASP A 429 -1.38 18.59 3.09
CA ASP A 429 -1.76 18.78 1.67
C ASP A 429 -0.87 18.04 0.68
N GLN A 430 0.38 17.77 1.05
CA GLN A 430 1.38 17.12 0.20
C GLN A 430 1.40 15.60 0.38
N ASN A 431 0.43 15.03 1.11
CA ASN A 431 0.31 13.60 1.37
C ASN A 431 -1.02 13.08 0.80
N PRO A 432 -1.13 11.77 0.54
CA PRO A 432 -2.42 11.14 0.28
C PRO A 432 -3.41 11.52 1.37
N LYS A 433 -4.55 12.08 0.95
CA LYS A 433 -5.67 12.36 1.86
C LYS A 433 -6.08 11.01 2.45
N GLU A 434 -6.21 10.91 3.79
CA GLU A 434 -6.49 9.68 4.57
C GLU A 434 -5.26 8.87 5.05
N SER A 435 -4.03 9.30 4.77
CA SER A 435 -2.80 8.69 5.32
C SER A 435 -2.55 9.04 6.79
N SER A 436 -2.38 10.33 7.06
CA SER A 436 -2.33 10.92 8.39
C SER A 436 -3.58 11.73 8.63
N TYR A 437 -4.16 11.63 9.80
CA TYR A 437 -5.40 12.33 10.15
C TYR A 437 -5.55 12.49 11.66
N ASN A 438 -6.58 13.22 12.08
CA ASN A 438 -7.00 13.21 13.47
C ASN A 438 -8.51 13.10 13.58
N PHE A 439 -8.97 12.61 14.72
CA PHE A 439 -10.39 12.60 15.08
C PHE A 439 -10.53 12.76 16.59
N GLU A 440 -11.72 13.19 17.01
CA GLU A 440 -12.08 13.26 18.42
C GLU A 440 -13.19 12.24 18.70
N TYR A 441 -13.03 11.51 19.81
CA TYR A 441 -14.09 10.69 20.37
C TYR A 441 -14.30 11.13 21.82
N LYS A 442 -15.43 11.79 22.07
CA LYS A 442 -15.76 12.40 23.36
C LYS A 442 -14.65 13.38 23.81
N ASN A 443 -14.13 13.24 25.02
CA ASN A 443 -13.12 14.12 25.60
C ASN A 443 -11.67 13.77 25.19
N THR A 444 -11.47 12.97 24.13
CA THR A 444 -10.17 12.45 23.72
C THR A 444 -9.87 12.74 22.26
N PHE A 445 -8.67 13.29 22.03
CA PHE A 445 -8.12 13.55 20.72
C PHE A 445 -7.16 12.43 20.30
N PHE A 446 -7.34 11.93 19.09
CA PHE A 446 -6.51 10.89 18.47
C PHE A 446 -5.75 11.47 17.30
N LEU A 447 -4.42 11.45 17.37
CA LEU A 447 -3.52 11.83 16.30
C LEU A 447 -3.01 10.57 15.60
N MET A 448 -3.41 10.39 14.34
CA MET A 448 -3.12 9.20 13.53
C MET A 448 -2.06 9.58 12.50
N ILE A 449 -0.85 9.03 12.62
CA ILE A 449 0.32 9.44 11.85
C ILE A 449 0.80 8.29 10.97
N ASP A 450 0.78 8.51 9.65
CA ASP A 450 1.50 7.66 8.69
C ASP A 450 2.99 7.99 8.75
N ALA A 451 3.71 7.29 9.63
CA ALA A 451 5.14 7.48 9.82
C ALA A 451 6.00 6.88 8.68
N THR A 452 5.39 6.32 7.62
CA THR A 452 6.12 5.92 6.40
C THR A 452 6.43 7.10 5.48
N GLN A 453 5.85 8.26 5.77
CA GLN A 453 6.07 9.50 5.05
C GLN A 453 7.18 10.33 5.69
N ASP A 454 7.68 11.31 4.94
CA ASP A 454 8.74 12.21 5.38
C ASP A 454 8.36 12.93 6.71
N VAL A 455 9.25 12.78 7.70
CA VAL A 455 9.09 13.36 9.03
C VAL A 455 9.01 14.88 8.98
N GLU A 456 9.87 15.54 8.20
CA GLU A 456 9.91 17.00 8.05
C GLU A 456 8.62 17.54 7.44
N LEU A 457 8.04 16.78 6.49
CA LEU A 457 6.77 17.13 5.86
C LEU A 457 5.59 17.08 6.85
N LEU A 458 5.59 16.08 7.73
CA LEU A 458 4.52 15.86 8.71
C LEU A 458 4.61 16.79 9.93
N THR A 459 5.82 17.17 10.36
CA THR A 459 6.07 17.91 11.61
C THR A 459 5.22 19.19 11.75
N PRO A 460 5.14 20.10 10.75
CA PRO A 460 4.32 21.30 10.88
C PRO A 460 2.82 21.01 10.99
N TRP A 461 2.35 19.92 10.38
CA TRP A 461 0.95 19.52 10.49
C TRP A 461 0.66 18.95 11.89
N ILE A 462 1.53 18.08 12.41
CA ILE A 462 1.43 17.52 13.77
C ILE A 462 1.34 18.64 14.81
N GLU A 463 2.24 19.63 14.75
CA GLU A 463 2.23 20.77 15.67
C GLU A 463 0.88 21.51 15.63
N ARG A 464 0.35 21.76 14.42
CA ARG A 464 -0.94 22.45 14.26
C ARG A 464 -2.10 21.65 14.86
N GLN A 465 -2.16 20.34 14.65
CA GLN A 465 -3.25 19.53 15.18
C GLN A 465 -3.20 19.48 16.72
N LEU A 466 -2.02 19.23 17.30
CA LEU A 466 -1.84 19.20 18.76
C LEU A 466 -2.16 20.53 19.42
N LYS A 467 -1.74 21.64 18.80
CA LYS A 467 -2.00 23.01 19.29
C LYS A 467 -3.49 23.36 19.29
N ASN A 468 -4.24 22.86 18.32
CA ASN A 468 -5.65 23.19 18.15
C ASN A 468 -6.59 22.31 19.01
N SER A 469 -6.11 21.18 19.52
CA SER A 469 -6.91 20.30 20.38
C SER A 469 -7.00 20.82 21.82
N SER A 470 -8.24 21.00 22.28
CA SER A 470 -8.56 21.31 23.68
C SER A 470 -8.99 20.09 24.49
N SER A 471 -8.92 18.89 23.91
CA SER A 471 -9.33 17.64 24.54
C SER A 471 -8.51 17.34 25.79
N GLU A 472 -9.19 16.76 26.80
CA GLU A 472 -8.58 16.39 28.07
C GLU A 472 -7.49 15.34 27.86
N TRP A 473 -7.73 14.35 27.00
CA TRP A 473 -6.77 13.31 26.66
C TRP A 473 -6.26 13.46 25.23
N LYS A 474 -4.97 13.22 25.03
CA LYS A 474 -4.33 13.20 23.71
C LYS A 474 -3.57 11.89 23.53
N ILE A 475 -3.94 11.12 22.52
CA ILE A 475 -3.29 9.86 22.17
C ILE A 475 -2.75 9.98 20.75
N ALA A 476 -1.46 9.68 20.57
CA ALA A 476 -0.85 9.61 19.25
C ALA A 476 -0.63 8.15 18.85
N MET A 477 -0.87 7.83 17.59
CA MET A 477 -0.64 6.53 16.99
C MET A 477 0.27 6.71 15.79
N LEU A 478 1.36 5.95 15.75
CA LEU A 478 2.34 5.94 14.66
C LEU A 478 2.95 4.55 14.55
N HIS A 479 3.30 4.12 13.34
CA HIS A 479 3.81 2.78 13.13
C HIS A 479 5.20 2.55 13.78
N PHE A 480 6.16 3.44 13.50
CA PHE A 480 7.54 3.31 13.99
C PHE A 480 7.72 3.84 15.43
N PRO A 481 8.13 2.99 16.40
CA PRO A 481 8.25 3.40 17.80
C PRO A 481 9.50 4.25 18.05
N PRO A 482 9.39 5.49 18.59
CA PRO A 482 10.55 6.36 18.84
C PRO A 482 11.55 5.78 19.83
N TYR A 483 11.06 5.02 20.82
CA TYR A 483 11.86 4.35 21.83
C TYR A 483 11.75 2.84 21.65
N ASN A 484 12.79 2.21 21.10
CA ASN A 484 12.88 0.77 20.96
C ASN A 484 14.35 0.30 21.00
N TRP A 485 14.58 -1.01 21.01
CA TRP A 485 15.92 -1.59 21.17
C TRP A 485 16.58 -2.01 19.84
N GLN A 486 15.81 -2.11 18.75
CA GLN A 486 16.20 -2.76 17.50
C GLN A 486 16.59 -1.76 16.41
N SER A 487 15.86 -0.64 16.33
CA SER A 487 15.95 0.37 15.29
C SER A 487 16.06 1.76 15.91
N SER A 488 16.72 2.68 15.22
CA SER A 488 16.80 4.09 15.64
C SER A 488 16.02 4.96 14.65
N TYR A 489 15.19 5.86 15.18
CA TYR A 489 14.43 6.83 14.40
C TYR A 489 14.76 8.25 14.86
N PRO A 490 15.98 8.75 14.59
CA PRO A 490 16.46 10.03 15.12
C PRO A 490 15.56 11.20 14.72
N ASP A 491 15.08 11.26 13.48
CA ASP A 491 14.23 12.36 13.02
C ASP A 491 12.90 12.42 13.77
N ILE A 492 12.26 11.27 14.01
CA ILE A 492 11.05 11.17 14.84
C ILE A 492 11.35 11.65 16.28
N VAL A 493 12.47 11.21 16.85
CA VAL A 493 12.87 11.59 18.21
C VAL A 493 13.14 13.08 18.31
N GLU A 494 13.85 13.65 17.34
CA GLU A 494 14.27 15.06 17.34
C GLU A 494 13.13 16.02 17.01
N GLN A 495 12.20 15.63 16.13
CA GLN A 495 11.15 16.53 15.65
C GLN A 495 9.81 16.34 16.36
N TRP A 496 9.38 15.12 16.67
CA TRP A 496 8.03 14.87 17.18
C TRP A 496 7.97 14.80 18.71
N ILE A 497 8.98 14.24 19.38
CA ILE A 497 8.99 14.15 20.86
C ILE A 497 8.90 15.53 21.52
N PRO A 498 9.63 16.58 21.07
CA PRO A 498 9.44 17.91 21.65
C PRO A 498 8.02 18.44 21.51
N LEU A 499 7.32 18.12 20.41
CA LEU A 499 5.92 18.50 20.23
C LEU A 499 5.00 17.72 21.17
N PHE A 500 5.23 16.42 21.33
CA PHE A 500 4.48 15.57 22.27
C PHE A 500 4.64 16.06 23.71
N ASP A 501 5.84 16.47 24.10
CA ASP A 501 6.11 17.06 25.42
C ASP A 501 5.47 18.46 25.55
N GLN A 502 5.60 19.32 24.54
CA GLN A 502 5.08 20.70 24.55
C GLN A 502 3.55 20.74 24.67
N TYR A 503 2.85 19.85 23.98
CA TYR A 503 1.38 19.80 23.97
C TYR A 503 0.79 18.73 24.89
N HIS A 504 1.65 18.02 25.64
CA HIS A 504 1.32 16.96 26.57
C HIS A 504 0.44 15.86 25.95
N VAL A 505 1.03 15.07 25.06
CA VAL A 505 0.48 13.78 24.63
C VAL A 505 0.58 12.80 25.80
N ASP A 506 -0.51 12.11 26.12
CA ASP A 506 -0.56 11.20 27.26
C ASP A 506 0.10 9.86 26.94
N ILE A 507 -0.26 9.31 25.78
CA ILE A 507 0.18 7.99 25.33
C ILE A 507 0.49 8.05 23.84
N VAL A 508 1.63 7.47 23.49
CA VAL A 508 2.04 7.19 22.12
C VAL A 508 1.99 5.67 21.90
N GLN A 509 1.25 5.23 20.89
CA GLN A 509 1.01 3.82 20.57
C GLN A 509 1.62 3.48 19.21
N SER A 510 2.37 2.38 19.15
CA SER A 510 3.11 1.97 17.96
C SER A 510 3.13 0.46 17.72
N GLY A 511 3.64 0.08 16.55
CA GLY A 511 3.85 -1.31 16.12
C GLY A 511 5.30 -1.53 15.72
N HIS A 512 5.52 -2.18 14.58
CA HIS A 512 6.77 -2.45 13.87
C HIS A 512 7.77 -3.38 14.58
N VAL A 513 7.92 -3.24 15.89
CA VAL A 513 8.78 -4.10 16.70
C VAL A 513 7.92 -5.22 17.26
N HIS A 514 8.15 -6.45 16.78
CA HIS A 514 7.32 -7.64 17.08
C HIS A 514 7.56 -8.19 18.50
N ASN A 515 7.48 -7.33 19.51
CA ASN A 515 7.38 -7.68 20.91
C ASN A 515 6.57 -6.58 21.62
N TYR A 516 6.40 -6.68 22.93
CA TYR A 516 5.67 -5.69 23.73
C TYR A 516 6.64 -4.89 24.58
N MET A 517 6.47 -3.57 24.61
CA MET A 517 7.19 -2.70 25.55
C MET A 517 6.32 -1.52 25.97
N ARG A 518 6.43 -1.16 27.25
CA ARG A 518 5.94 0.10 27.77
C ARG A 518 7.02 0.83 28.55
N SER A 519 7.15 2.13 28.29
CA SER A 519 8.04 3.02 29.02
C SER A 519 7.43 3.48 30.36
N LYS A 520 8.27 4.02 31.25
CA LYS A 520 7.86 5.01 32.26
C LYS A 520 7.36 6.28 31.54
N PRO A 521 6.61 7.19 32.19
CA PRO A 521 6.34 8.48 31.57
C PRO A 521 7.68 9.21 31.33
N LEU A 522 7.86 9.74 30.12
CA LEU A 522 9.10 10.38 29.69
C LEU A 522 8.88 11.86 29.40
N LEU A 523 9.84 12.69 29.78
CA LEU A 523 9.91 14.11 29.43
C LEU A 523 11.34 14.41 28.96
N ALA A 524 11.48 14.98 27.77
CA ALA A 524 12.77 15.23 27.12
C ALA A 524 13.67 13.98 27.13
N GLY A 525 13.08 12.81 26.81
CA GLY A 525 13.76 11.51 26.79
C GLY A 525 14.14 10.91 28.16
N ASN A 526 13.79 11.56 29.27
CA ASN A 526 14.13 11.09 30.61
C ASN A 526 12.88 10.60 31.35
N ALA A 527 13.02 9.49 32.08
CA ALA A 527 11.95 8.99 32.93
C ALA A 527 11.61 9.99 34.05
N VAL A 528 10.32 10.25 34.24
CA VAL A 528 9.77 11.03 35.35
C VAL A 528 8.88 10.15 36.22
N ASP A 529 8.65 10.58 37.46
CA ASP A 529 7.89 9.79 38.43
C ASP A 529 6.36 10.05 38.38
N ASP A 530 5.89 10.89 37.45
CA ASP A 530 4.52 11.40 37.40
C ASP A 530 4.00 11.45 35.95
N PHE A 531 2.88 10.78 35.70
CA PHE A 531 2.24 10.74 34.39
C PHE A 531 1.74 12.11 33.91
N SER A 532 1.48 13.07 34.81
CA SER A 532 1.10 14.44 34.42
C SER A 532 2.26 15.27 33.85
N LYS A 533 3.49 14.73 33.89
CA LYS A 533 4.70 15.44 33.44
C LYS A 533 5.30 14.89 32.15
N GLY A 534 4.90 13.69 31.72
CA GLY A 534 5.56 13.02 30.62
C GLY A 534 4.67 12.02 29.90
N THR A 535 5.07 11.71 28.67
CA THR A 535 4.36 10.86 27.72
C THR A 535 4.72 9.39 27.95
N VAL A 536 3.75 8.48 27.90
CA VAL A 536 4.00 7.03 27.93
C VAL A 536 4.11 6.49 26.51
N TYR A 537 5.16 5.75 26.20
CA TYR A 537 5.37 5.13 24.90
C TYR A 537 5.11 3.63 25.03
N VAL A 538 4.24 3.10 24.16
CA VAL A 538 3.89 1.69 24.10
C VAL A 538 3.98 1.22 22.66
N TYR A 539 4.67 0.11 22.43
CA TYR A 539 4.49 -0.64 21.19
C TYR A 539 4.07 -2.08 21.49
N SER A 540 3.34 -2.68 20.56
CA SER A 540 2.80 -4.02 20.71
C SER A 540 2.65 -4.70 19.36
N VAL A 541 2.60 -6.02 19.40
CA VAL A 541 2.30 -6.91 18.26
C VAL A 541 1.00 -7.70 18.51
N GLY A 542 0.20 -7.85 17.47
CA GLY A 542 -1.14 -8.46 17.49
C GLY A 542 -1.14 -9.91 17.00
N THR A 543 -0.02 -10.41 16.48
CA THR A 543 0.16 -11.79 16.02
C THR A 543 1.38 -12.48 16.65
N GLY A 544 1.33 -13.82 16.77
CA GLY A 544 2.48 -14.63 17.18
C GLY A 544 3.53 -14.85 16.08
N TYR A 545 3.32 -14.27 14.89
CA TYR A 545 4.22 -14.36 13.75
C TYR A 545 5.44 -13.43 13.88
N ASN A 546 6.63 -13.97 13.56
CA ASN A 546 7.90 -13.22 13.55
C ASN A 546 8.23 -12.44 14.83
N LEU A 547 7.93 -12.99 16.01
CA LEU A 547 8.27 -12.34 17.28
C LEU A 547 9.78 -12.09 17.41
N PHE A 548 10.15 -10.87 17.78
CA PHE A 548 11.54 -10.45 17.92
C PHE A 548 12.09 -10.76 19.31
N PRO A 549 13.39 -11.08 19.43
CA PRO A 549 14.04 -11.16 20.74
C PRO A 549 13.93 -9.82 21.49
N ILE A 550 14.20 -9.84 22.80
CA ILE A 550 14.33 -8.61 23.59
C ILE A 550 15.77 -8.49 24.09
N GLY A 551 16.32 -7.28 24.02
CA GLY A 551 17.60 -6.94 24.61
C GLY A 551 17.49 -6.61 26.11
N GLU A 552 18.63 -6.22 26.70
CA GLU A 552 18.64 -5.65 28.05
C GLU A 552 17.78 -4.38 28.10
N PRO A 553 16.86 -4.24 29.07
CA PRO A 553 15.94 -3.12 29.11
C PRO A 553 16.69 -1.81 29.37
N ALA A 554 16.44 -0.80 28.53
CA ALA A 554 16.93 0.55 28.78
C ALA A 554 16.30 1.14 30.07
N PRO A 555 16.93 2.13 30.74
CA PRO A 555 16.44 2.68 32.02
C PRO A 555 15.02 3.24 32.00
N TYR A 556 14.54 3.65 30.83
CA TYR A 556 13.18 4.16 30.61
C TYR A 556 12.12 3.05 30.50
N VAL A 557 12.51 1.81 30.23
CA VAL A 557 11.59 0.67 30.08
C VAL A 557 10.98 0.34 31.44
N HIS A 558 9.67 0.12 31.46
CA HIS A 558 8.94 -0.33 32.64
C HIS A 558 8.54 -1.81 32.53
N VAL A 559 8.01 -2.23 31.37
CA VAL A 559 7.70 -3.63 31.05
C VAL A 559 8.15 -3.91 29.62
N GLN A 560 8.69 -5.11 29.37
CA GLN A 560 8.93 -5.64 28.03
C GLN A 560 8.70 -7.16 28.01
N GLU A 561 8.09 -7.69 26.95
CA GLU A 561 7.71 -9.10 26.81
C GLU A 561 7.77 -9.52 25.33
N ASN A 562 8.16 -10.77 25.03
CA ASN A 562 8.28 -11.24 23.64
C ASN A 562 7.78 -12.66 23.38
N SER A 563 7.09 -13.27 24.34
CA SER A 563 6.67 -14.67 24.27
C SER A 563 5.21 -14.84 23.87
N ASN A 564 4.52 -13.76 23.50
CA ASN A 564 3.10 -13.77 23.18
C ASN A 564 2.74 -12.65 22.20
N TYR A 565 1.46 -12.56 21.90
CA TYR A 565 0.83 -11.52 21.11
C TYR A 565 -0.42 -11.01 21.82
N TYR A 566 -0.80 -9.77 21.54
CA TYR A 566 -1.56 -8.98 22.51
C TYR A 566 -2.67 -8.15 21.87
N TYR A 567 -3.62 -7.75 22.71
CA TYR A 567 -4.50 -6.61 22.44
C TYR A 567 -4.52 -5.70 23.67
N GLN A 568 -4.77 -4.41 23.43
CA GLN A 568 -4.75 -3.42 24.50
C GLN A 568 -6.12 -2.75 24.60
N ARG A 569 -6.72 -2.82 25.79
CA ARG A 569 -7.94 -2.09 26.10
C ARG A 569 -7.59 -0.81 26.84
N VAL A 570 -8.08 0.30 26.33
CA VAL A 570 -7.95 1.63 26.96
C VAL A 570 -9.34 2.11 27.32
N GLU A 571 -9.56 2.39 28.61
CA GLU A 571 -10.82 2.94 29.12
C GLU A 571 -10.58 4.33 29.70
N ILE A 572 -11.38 5.29 29.23
CA ILE A 572 -11.33 6.68 29.66
C ILE A 572 -12.64 6.99 30.36
N LYS A 573 -12.55 7.55 31.56
CA LYS A 573 -13.68 8.00 32.37
C LYS A 573 -13.34 9.34 33.03
N GLY A 574 -13.78 10.44 32.41
CA GLY A 574 -13.40 11.78 32.82
C GLY A 574 -11.89 11.93 32.90
N LYS A 575 -11.36 12.22 34.10
CA LYS A 575 -9.92 12.40 34.36
C LYS A 575 -9.16 11.13 34.74
N ARG A 576 -9.69 9.95 34.43
CA ARG A 576 -9.03 8.66 34.62
C ARG A 576 -8.90 7.92 33.29
N LEU A 577 -7.68 7.53 32.94
CA LEU A 577 -7.38 6.61 31.83
C LEU A 577 -6.82 5.32 32.42
N GLN A 578 -7.41 4.17 32.10
CA GLN A 578 -6.91 2.84 32.44
C GLN A 578 -6.48 2.11 31.16
N PHE A 579 -5.26 1.60 31.18
CA PHE A 579 -4.69 0.81 30.08
C PHE A 579 -4.44 -0.62 30.58
N VAL A 580 -4.90 -1.61 29.83
CA VAL A 580 -4.70 -3.04 30.15
C VAL A 580 -4.27 -3.80 28.90
N THR A 581 -3.15 -4.49 28.99
CA THR A 581 -2.64 -5.40 27.95
C THR A 581 -3.07 -6.83 28.28
N TYR A 582 -3.72 -7.48 27.32
CA TYR A 582 -4.08 -8.89 27.41
C TYR A 582 -3.28 -9.69 26.39
N ASN A 583 -2.82 -10.88 26.78
CA ASN A 583 -2.23 -11.83 25.85
C ASN A 583 -3.30 -12.65 25.10
N SER A 584 -2.87 -13.48 24.16
CA SER A 584 -3.74 -14.41 23.42
C SER A 584 -4.59 -15.35 24.29
N ALA A 585 -4.07 -15.74 25.46
CA ALA A 585 -4.81 -16.54 26.44
C ALA A 585 -5.91 -15.74 27.16
N GLY A 586 -5.89 -14.40 27.08
CA GLY A 586 -6.81 -13.49 27.77
C GLY A 586 -6.35 -13.13 29.18
N GLU A 587 -5.09 -13.38 29.50
CA GLU A 587 -4.48 -13.03 30.78
C GLU A 587 -3.94 -11.60 30.72
N VAL A 588 -4.02 -10.88 31.84
CA VAL A 588 -3.46 -9.54 31.97
C VAL A 588 -1.94 -9.65 32.09
N VAL A 589 -1.23 -9.07 31.12
CA VAL A 589 0.24 -9.03 31.11
C VAL A 589 0.75 -7.72 31.69
N ASP A 590 0.03 -6.62 31.43
CA ASP A 590 0.39 -5.32 31.94
C ASP A 590 -0.84 -4.45 32.20
N ARG A 591 -0.70 -3.50 33.14
CA ARG A 591 -1.73 -2.55 33.51
C ARG A 591 -1.13 -1.28 34.12
N PHE A 592 -1.64 -0.13 33.69
CA PHE A 592 -1.39 1.14 34.38
C PHE A 592 -2.60 2.07 34.31
N GLU A 593 -2.51 3.18 35.06
CA GLU A 593 -3.56 4.17 35.19
C GLU A 593 -2.96 5.58 35.25
N ILE A 594 -3.55 6.50 34.49
CA ILE A 594 -3.24 7.93 34.54
C ILE A 594 -4.41 8.67 35.18
N ARG A 595 -4.12 9.63 36.06
CA ARG A 595 -5.11 10.54 36.65
C ARG A 595 -4.67 11.99 36.47
N LYS A 596 -5.59 12.83 35.95
CA LYS A 596 -5.41 14.29 35.76
C LYS A 596 -6.17 15.12 36.80
#